data_AF-A0A1A1VRL5-F1
#
_entry.id   AF-A0A1A1VRL5-F1
#
_cell.length_a   1.000
_cell.length_b   1.000
_cell.length_c   1.000
_cell.angle_alpha   90.00
_cell.angle_beta   90.00
_cell.angle_gamma   90.00
#
_symmetry.space_group_name_H-M   'P 1'
#
loop_
_entity.id
_entity.type
_entity.pdbx_description
1 polymer ?
#
loop_
_entity_poly.entity_id
_entity_poly.type
_entity_poly.pdbx_seq_one_letter_code
_entity_poly.pdbx_strand_id
1 'polypeptide(L)'
;MARVVLVSIAAIAVAASVQPGPADADPPPTQVIAVMAVGPGGEAINGYHVLSGPDNVGQASDCSEPSPSAAADNVYYCSPSAAGAGTCWPSTPGSLLCVDNPWDRQLHRVRFDGQLPPVHATVNPDPFALTLDDGTRCLLRNGGAWGGRPDGYVGVYGCGGPGSDLAVLWLPSQGAGSCIDRSSAAWTVKVGRLGAPDAVLPPPATRAVTEAWLAGGRASQ
;
A
#
# COMPACT_ATOMS: atom_id res chain seq x y z
N MET A 1 -27.24 -0.88 91.07
CA MET A 1 -26.08 -0.79 90.16
C MET A 1 -26.46 -1.49 88.86
N ALA A 2 -26.87 -0.75 87.84
CA ALA A 2 -27.29 -1.31 86.55
C ALA A 2 -26.31 -0.82 85.47
N ARG A 3 -25.60 -1.74 84.82
CA ARG A 3 -24.68 -1.47 83.71
C ARG A 3 -25.48 -1.50 82.40
N VAL A 4 -25.57 -0.35 81.73
CA VAL A 4 -26.09 -0.25 80.36
C VAL A 4 -24.93 -0.49 79.41
N VAL A 5 -25.04 -1.52 78.56
CA VAL A 5 -24.08 -1.82 77.49
C VAL A 5 -24.69 -1.32 76.18
N LEU A 6 -24.04 -0.32 75.56
CA LEU A 6 -24.35 0.17 74.22
C LEU A 6 -23.73 -0.79 73.19
N VAL A 7 -24.57 -1.35 72.31
CA VAL A 7 -24.14 -2.14 71.15
C VAL A 7 -24.19 -1.24 69.92
N SER A 8 -23.03 -0.92 69.36
CA SER A 8 -22.89 -0.16 68.11
C SER A 8 -23.08 -1.10 66.91
N ILE A 9 -24.14 -0.88 66.12
CA ILE A 9 -24.36 -1.58 64.85
C ILE A 9 -23.65 -0.79 63.75
N ALA A 10 -22.57 -1.34 63.20
CA ALA A 10 -21.90 -0.79 62.02
C ALA A 10 -22.57 -1.32 60.75
N ALA A 11 -23.23 -0.45 59.98
CA ALA A 11 -23.76 -0.77 58.66
C ALA A 11 -22.65 -0.65 57.62
N ILE A 12 -22.24 -1.78 57.02
CA ILE A 12 -21.28 -1.81 55.91
C ILE A 12 -22.06 -1.60 54.61
N ALA A 13 -21.95 -0.41 54.02
CA ALA A 13 -22.46 -0.14 52.69
C ALA A 13 -21.47 -0.72 51.65
N VAL A 14 -21.89 -1.76 50.93
CA VAL A 14 -21.15 -2.31 49.79
C VAL A 14 -21.42 -1.42 48.59
N ALA A 15 -20.49 -0.52 48.27
CA ALA A 15 -20.50 0.23 47.03
C ALA A 15 -20.04 -0.70 45.89
N ALA A 16 -20.97 -1.15 45.06
CA ALA A 16 -20.65 -1.85 43.82
C ALA A 16 -20.04 -0.85 42.83
N SER A 17 -18.71 -0.85 42.72
CA SER A 17 -17.98 -0.12 41.70
C SER A 17 -18.21 -0.78 40.34
N VAL A 18 -19.09 -0.19 39.53
CA VAL A 18 -19.24 -0.53 38.10
C VAL A 18 -17.95 -0.10 37.41
N GLN A 19 -17.08 -1.05 37.09
CA GLN A 19 -15.90 -0.77 36.28
C GLN A 19 -16.37 -0.49 34.85
N PRO A 20 -16.02 0.67 34.25
CA PRO A 20 -16.20 0.86 32.82
C PRO A 20 -15.47 -0.25 32.09
N GLY A 21 -16.15 -0.95 31.18
CA GLY A 21 -15.49 -1.87 30.25
C GLY A 21 -14.42 -1.11 29.44
N PRO A 22 -13.38 -1.80 28.95
CA PRO A 22 -12.40 -1.15 28.10
C PRO A 22 -13.13 -0.50 26.93
N ALA A 23 -12.95 0.81 26.76
CA ALA A 23 -13.30 1.45 25.50
C ALA A 23 -12.45 0.78 24.43
N ASP A 24 -13.08 0.17 23.42
CA ASP A 24 -12.38 -0.21 22.20
C ASP A 24 -11.72 1.07 21.66
N ALA A 25 -10.39 1.12 21.70
CA ALA A 25 -9.66 2.24 21.14
C ALA A 25 -9.88 2.23 19.63
N ASP A 26 -10.13 3.41 19.04
CA ASP A 26 -10.19 3.53 17.59
C ASP A 26 -8.92 2.93 16.96
N PRO A 27 -9.04 2.22 15.82
CA PRO A 27 -7.88 1.66 15.15
C PRO A 27 -6.89 2.78 14.80
N PRO A 28 -5.57 2.51 14.91
CA PRO A 28 -4.56 3.51 14.62
C PRO A 28 -4.70 4.01 13.17
N PRO A 29 -4.44 5.30 12.91
CA PRO A 29 -4.50 5.84 11.56
C PRO A 29 -3.45 5.20 10.66
N THR A 30 -3.77 5.06 9.37
CA THR A 30 -2.84 4.55 8.37
C THR A 30 -1.68 5.52 8.19
N GLN A 31 -0.45 5.01 8.25
CA GLN A 31 0.75 5.79 7.98
C GLN A 31 0.94 5.94 6.47
N VAL A 32 0.82 7.16 5.96
CA VAL A 32 1.12 7.46 4.55
C VAL A 32 2.59 7.88 4.43
N ILE A 33 3.35 7.18 3.59
CA ILE A 33 4.78 7.35 3.40
C ILE A 33 5.06 7.82 1.97
N ALA A 34 5.51 9.05 1.82
CA ALA A 34 5.97 9.56 0.52
C ALA A 34 7.46 9.23 0.32
N VAL A 35 7.73 8.33 -0.63
CA VAL A 35 9.08 7.85 -0.91
C VAL A 35 9.85 8.83 -1.79
N MET A 36 11.07 9.13 -1.37
CA MET A 36 12.08 9.82 -2.15
C MET A 36 13.25 8.86 -2.38
N ALA A 37 13.21 8.12 -3.47
CA ALA A 37 14.18 7.05 -3.76
C ALA A 37 15.35 7.52 -4.64
N VAL A 38 15.19 8.64 -5.35
CA VAL A 38 16.15 9.12 -6.35
C VAL A 38 16.59 10.55 -6.07
N GLY A 39 17.91 10.75 -6.08
CA GLY A 39 18.58 12.02 -5.84
C GLY A 39 18.57 12.96 -7.06
N PRO A 40 19.13 14.16 -6.91
CA PRO A 40 19.12 15.17 -7.98
C PRO A 40 19.92 14.74 -9.23
N GLY A 41 20.96 13.92 -9.05
CA GLY A 41 21.76 13.39 -10.16
C GLY A 41 21.18 12.11 -10.78
N GLY A 42 20.02 11.64 -10.32
CA GLY A 42 19.42 10.40 -10.79
C GLY A 42 19.94 9.14 -10.12
N GLU A 43 20.74 9.27 -9.05
CA GLU A 43 21.24 8.19 -8.22
C GLU A 43 20.22 7.71 -7.17
N ALA A 44 20.34 6.45 -6.74
CA ALA A 44 19.53 5.95 -5.63
C ALA A 44 19.99 6.58 -4.30
N ILE A 45 19.05 7.00 -3.46
CA ILE A 45 19.30 7.66 -2.16
C ILE A 45 18.44 7.06 -1.05
N ASN A 46 18.58 7.54 0.19
CA ASN A 46 17.77 7.10 1.34
C ASN A 46 17.83 5.57 1.59
N GLY A 47 18.97 4.95 1.27
CA GLY A 47 19.19 3.51 1.41
C GLY A 47 18.59 2.66 0.29
N TYR A 48 18.00 3.27 -0.75
CA TYR A 48 17.67 2.56 -1.97
C TYR A 48 18.92 2.15 -2.73
N HIS A 49 18.84 1.01 -3.41
CA HIS A 49 19.91 0.48 -4.23
C HIS A 49 19.37 -0.10 -5.53
N VAL A 50 20.20 -0.05 -6.58
CA VAL A 50 19.83 -0.55 -7.90
C VAL A 50 20.28 -2.00 -8.04
N LEU A 51 19.34 -2.89 -8.33
CA LEU A 51 19.63 -4.29 -8.62
C LEU A 51 20.49 -4.39 -9.89
N SER A 52 21.47 -5.30 -9.86
CA SER A 52 22.43 -5.51 -10.95
C SER A 52 22.11 -6.77 -11.75
N GLY A 53 22.43 -6.79 -13.04
CA GLY A 53 22.23 -7.95 -13.92
C GLY A 53 21.32 -7.65 -15.11
N PRO A 54 21.39 -8.44 -16.20
CA PRO A 54 20.64 -8.20 -17.43
C PRO A 54 19.11 -8.27 -17.23
N ASP A 55 18.65 -9.14 -16.34
CA ASP A 55 17.21 -9.31 -16.04
C ASP A 55 16.63 -8.15 -15.19
N ASN A 56 17.49 -7.27 -14.68
CA ASN A 56 17.11 -6.09 -13.87
C ASN A 56 17.15 -4.79 -14.70
N VAL A 57 17.11 -4.91 -16.03
CA VAL A 57 17.02 -3.77 -16.95
C VAL A 57 15.82 -3.92 -17.86
N GLY A 58 14.80 -3.10 -17.63
CA GLY A 58 13.63 -3.00 -18.51
C GLY A 58 13.88 -2.09 -19.70
N GLN A 59 13.09 -2.25 -20.77
CA GLN A 59 13.03 -1.34 -21.90
C GLN A 59 11.60 -0.82 -22.06
N ALA A 60 11.43 0.50 -21.93
CA ALA A 60 10.18 1.17 -22.20
C ALA A 60 10.13 1.70 -23.63
N SER A 61 8.94 1.67 -24.21
CA SER A 61 8.62 2.32 -25.48
C SER A 61 7.90 3.66 -25.30
N ASP A 62 7.26 3.88 -24.16
CA ASP A 62 6.54 5.12 -23.85
C ASP A 62 6.54 5.37 -22.34
N CYS A 63 6.73 6.63 -21.95
CA CYS A 63 6.76 7.13 -20.58
C CYS A 63 6.01 8.47 -20.50
N SER A 64 4.89 8.60 -21.22
CA SER A 64 4.12 9.86 -21.29
C SER A 64 3.09 10.03 -20.17
N GLU A 65 2.83 8.98 -19.38
CA GLU A 65 1.79 8.97 -18.36
C GLU A 65 2.38 9.10 -16.94
N PRO A 66 1.69 9.80 -16.02
CA PRO A 66 2.08 9.79 -14.62
C PRO A 66 1.87 8.40 -14.01
N SER A 67 2.70 8.05 -13.03
CA SER A 67 2.44 6.85 -12.23
C SER A 67 1.11 7.01 -11.47
N PRO A 68 0.27 5.95 -11.36
CA PRO A 68 -0.88 5.97 -10.46
C PRO A 68 -0.49 6.32 -9.01
N SER A 69 0.75 6.03 -8.65
CA SER A 69 1.33 6.26 -7.32
C SER A 69 2.00 7.61 -7.14
N ALA A 70 1.99 8.46 -8.17
CA ALA A 70 2.66 9.76 -8.17
C ALA A 70 1.97 10.75 -7.21
N ALA A 71 2.60 11.00 -6.07
CA ALA A 71 2.27 12.09 -5.15
C ALA A 71 3.04 13.39 -5.46
N ALA A 72 3.91 13.37 -6.47
CA ALA A 72 4.66 14.51 -6.98
C ALA A 72 4.77 14.43 -8.51
N ASP A 73 5.12 15.55 -9.12
CA ASP A 73 5.38 15.64 -10.55
C ASP A 73 6.59 14.77 -10.96
N ASN A 74 6.65 14.44 -12.25
CA ASN A 74 7.75 13.70 -12.86
C ASN A 74 8.04 12.34 -12.19
N VAL A 75 6.96 11.66 -11.78
CA VAL A 75 6.95 10.23 -11.46
C VAL A 75 6.15 9.52 -12.55
N TYR A 76 6.79 8.57 -13.22
CA TYR A 76 6.31 8.02 -14.48
C TYR A 76 5.79 6.60 -14.31
N TYR A 77 4.73 6.30 -15.07
CA TYR A 77 4.43 4.95 -15.53
C TYR A 77 4.95 4.82 -16.95
N CYS A 78 5.65 3.72 -17.26
CA CYS A 78 6.10 3.45 -18.61
C CYS A 78 5.55 2.14 -19.16
N SER A 79 5.24 2.15 -20.45
CA SER A 79 4.77 0.99 -21.20
C SER A 79 5.89 0.36 -22.05
N PRO A 80 5.79 -0.93 -22.38
CA PRO A 80 4.78 -1.88 -21.89
C PRO A 80 5.01 -2.22 -20.41
N SER A 81 3.97 -2.72 -19.72
CA SER A 81 4.10 -3.16 -18.31
C SER A 81 5.16 -4.24 -18.10
N ALA A 82 5.49 -5.00 -19.16
CA ALA A 82 6.61 -5.95 -19.19
C ALA A 82 7.98 -5.29 -18.89
N ALA A 83 8.11 -3.97 -19.01
CA ALA A 83 9.31 -3.23 -18.62
C ALA A 83 9.48 -3.10 -17.10
N GLY A 84 8.50 -3.52 -16.29
CA GLY A 84 8.54 -3.36 -14.83
C GLY A 84 8.31 -1.92 -14.35
N ALA A 85 7.97 -1.01 -15.26
CA ALA A 85 8.05 0.43 -15.03
C ALA A 85 6.76 1.07 -14.43
N GLY A 86 6.27 0.53 -13.32
CA GLY A 86 5.01 0.98 -12.71
C GLY A 86 5.11 2.30 -11.93
N THR A 87 6.26 2.57 -11.33
CA THR A 87 6.54 3.77 -10.52
C THR A 87 8.02 4.10 -10.66
N CYS A 88 8.33 5.14 -11.45
CA CYS A 88 9.69 5.44 -11.87
C CYS A 88 10.05 6.91 -11.77
N TRP A 89 11.33 7.19 -11.49
CA TRP A 89 11.89 8.54 -11.47
C TRP A 89 12.97 8.71 -12.55
N PRO A 90 13.12 9.90 -13.14
CA PRO A 90 14.20 10.18 -14.07
C PRO A 90 15.58 9.97 -13.41
N SER A 91 16.46 9.25 -14.12
CA SER A 91 17.82 8.95 -13.70
C SER A 91 18.83 9.61 -14.64
N THR A 92 19.97 8.96 -14.89
CA THR A 92 20.94 9.34 -15.92
C THR A 92 20.29 9.35 -17.32
N PRO A 93 20.85 10.09 -18.29
CA PRO A 93 20.28 10.19 -19.64
C PRO A 93 19.85 8.85 -20.25
N GLY A 94 18.66 8.83 -20.85
CA GLY A 94 18.06 7.63 -21.46
C GLY A 94 17.64 6.54 -20.47
N SER A 95 17.44 6.88 -19.19
CA SER A 95 17.01 5.90 -18.19
C SER A 95 16.21 6.48 -17.02
N LEU A 96 15.44 5.60 -16.40
CA LEU A 96 14.73 5.81 -15.15
C LEU A 96 15.18 4.78 -14.11
N LEU A 97 14.97 5.09 -12.84
CA LEU A 97 14.99 4.10 -11.77
C LEU A 97 13.55 3.86 -11.32
N CYS A 98 13.15 2.60 -11.30
CA CYS A 98 11.80 2.17 -10.97
C CYS A 98 11.84 1.35 -9.68
N VAL A 99 10.87 1.55 -8.79
CA VAL A 99 10.81 0.80 -7.52
C VAL A 99 10.26 -0.60 -7.75
N ASP A 100 10.98 -1.60 -7.23
CA ASP A 100 10.50 -2.99 -7.17
C ASP A 100 9.83 -3.27 -5.83
N ASN A 101 10.51 -2.89 -4.75
CA ASN A 101 10.12 -3.24 -3.40
C ASN A 101 10.60 -2.15 -2.42
N PRO A 102 9.69 -1.43 -1.74
CA PRO A 102 10.08 -0.38 -0.79
C PRO A 102 10.66 -0.91 0.51
N TRP A 103 10.28 -2.12 0.94
CA TRP A 103 10.75 -2.70 2.20
C TRP A 103 12.21 -3.11 2.12
N ASP A 104 12.62 -3.68 0.98
CA ASP A 104 14.02 -4.02 0.71
C ASP A 104 14.79 -2.85 0.06
N ARG A 105 14.11 -1.74 -0.22
CA ARG A 105 14.64 -0.53 -0.87
C ARG A 105 15.30 -0.84 -2.22
N GLN A 106 14.63 -1.65 -3.02
CA GLN A 106 15.14 -2.11 -4.32
C GLN A 106 14.56 -1.27 -5.45
N LEU A 107 15.46 -0.84 -6.33
CA LEU A 107 15.16 -0.23 -7.62
C LEU A 107 15.73 -1.09 -8.75
N HIS A 108 15.11 -1.06 -9.91
CA HIS A 108 15.73 -1.52 -11.15
C HIS A 108 15.83 -0.37 -12.15
N ARG A 109 16.63 -0.57 -13.19
CA ARG A 109 16.81 0.43 -14.24
C ARG A 109 15.85 0.15 -15.38
N VAL A 110 15.24 1.19 -15.92
CA VAL A 110 14.48 1.12 -17.18
C VAL A 110 15.11 2.06 -18.19
N ARG A 111 15.32 1.56 -19.40
CA ARG A 111 15.81 2.34 -20.54
C ARG A 111 14.64 2.92 -21.31
N PHE A 112 14.81 4.16 -21.78
CA PHE A 112 13.86 4.85 -22.62
C PHE A 112 14.62 5.77 -23.57
N ASP A 113 14.46 5.55 -24.87
CA ASP A 113 15.20 6.28 -25.91
C ASP A 113 14.54 7.63 -26.26
N GLY A 114 13.32 7.86 -25.77
CA GLY A 114 12.58 9.11 -25.96
C GLY A 114 12.93 10.19 -24.94
N GLN A 115 12.37 11.37 -25.15
CA GLN A 115 12.40 12.44 -24.16
C GLN A 115 11.23 12.29 -23.20
N LEU A 116 11.48 12.39 -21.89
CA LEU A 116 10.43 12.38 -20.89
C LEU A 116 9.63 13.70 -20.97
N PRO A 117 8.31 13.65 -21.26
CA PRO A 117 7.47 14.83 -21.11
C PRO A 117 7.30 15.17 -19.62
N PRO A 118 6.96 16.42 -19.27
CA PRO A 118 6.50 16.70 -17.93
C PRO A 118 5.19 15.95 -17.66
N VAL A 119 5.08 15.34 -16.48
CA VAL A 119 3.85 14.71 -16.00
C VAL A 119 3.54 15.24 -14.60
N HIS A 120 2.26 15.41 -14.31
CA HIS A 120 1.80 15.96 -13.04
C HIS A 120 1.43 14.86 -12.05
N ALA A 121 1.51 15.19 -10.76
CA ALA A 121 1.04 14.32 -9.70
C ALA A 121 -0.42 13.88 -9.90
N THR A 122 -0.73 12.67 -9.48
CA THR A 122 -2.09 12.12 -9.51
C THR A 122 -2.88 12.72 -8.34
N VAL A 123 -4.10 13.23 -8.61
CA VAL A 123 -4.94 13.93 -7.61
C VAL A 123 -5.23 13.08 -6.38
N ASN A 124 -5.47 11.78 -6.58
CA ASN A 124 -5.68 10.80 -5.53
C ASN A 124 -4.78 9.60 -5.81
N PRO A 125 -3.49 9.66 -5.43
CA PRO A 125 -2.55 8.63 -5.83
C PRO A 125 -2.89 7.31 -5.12
N ASP A 126 -2.78 6.22 -5.87
CA ASP A 126 -2.86 4.86 -5.35
C ASP A 126 -1.47 4.43 -4.86
N PRO A 127 -1.31 3.99 -3.61
CA PRO A 127 -0.02 3.49 -3.14
C PRO A 127 0.57 2.44 -4.06
N PHE A 128 1.88 2.49 -4.30
CA PHE A 128 2.54 1.40 -5.01
C PHE A 128 2.78 0.20 -4.09
N ALA A 129 2.68 0.40 -2.77
CA ALA A 129 2.75 -0.67 -1.78
C ALA A 129 1.88 -0.41 -0.55
N LEU A 130 1.42 -1.50 0.07
CA LEU A 130 0.63 -1.52 1.30
C LEU A 130 1.22 -2.52 2.30
N THR A 131 1.25 -2.14 3.58
CA THR A 131 1.42 -3.08 4.70
C THR A 131 0.06 -3.19 5.41
N LEU A 132 -0.38 -4.43 5.67
CA LEU A 132 -1.64 -4.71 6.36
C LEU A 132 -1.44 -4.93 7.86
N ASP A 133 -2.53 -4.93 8.62
CA ASP A 133 -2.56 -5.18 10.07
C ASP A 133 -1.96 -6.52 10.51
N ASP A 134 -2.06 -7.56 9.69
CA ASP A 134 -1.42 -8.86 9.90
C ASP A 134 0.04 -8.93 9.41
N GLY A 135 0.61 -7.81 8.97
CA GLY A 135 1.96 -7.71 8.43
C GLY A 135 2.09 -8.12 6.97
N THR A 136 1.00 -8.51 6.32
CA THR A 136 1.01 -8.83 4.88
C THR A 136 1.44 -7.61 4.08
N ARG A 137 2.36 -7.84 3.14
CA ARG A 137 2.89 -6.85 2.21
C ARG A 137 2.25 -7.02 0.85
N CYS A 138 1.77 -5.95 0.26
CA CYS A 138 1.11 -5.97 -1.04
C CYS A 138 1.70 -4.93 -1.98
N LEU A 139 1.99 -5.30 -3.23
CA LEU A 139 2.51 -4.40 -4.27
C LEU A 139 1.43 -4.14 -5.31
N LEU A 140 1.33 -2.88 -5.77
CA LEU A 140 0.39 -2.49 -6.82
C LEU A 140 0.68 -3.29 -8.09
N ARG A 141 -0.38 -3.77 -8.72
CA ARG A 141 -0.28 -4.55 -9.96
C ARG A 141 0.31 -3.70 -11.09
N ASN A 142 1.39 -4.21 -11.67
CA ASN A 142 1.94 -3.71 -12.93
C ASN A 142 1.85 -4.81 -14.01
N GLY A 143 0.71 -4.86 -14.71
CA GLY A 143 0.49 -5.84 -15.78
C GLY A 143 0.41 -7.29 -15.31
N GLY A 144 0.85 -8.21 -16.18
CA GLY A 144 0.84 -9.65 -15.97
C GLY A 144 -0.54 -10.32 -16.08
N ALA A 145 -0.53 -11.62 -16.34
CA ALA A 145 -1.72 -12.47 -16.27
C ALA A 145 -2.02 -12.79 -14.80
N TRP A 146 -3.25 -12.53 -14.38
CA TRP A 146 -3.72 -12.75 -13.02
C TRP A 146 -4.91 -13.70 -13.04
N GLY A 147 -5.11 -14.43 -11.94
CA GLY A 147 -6.33 -15.20 -11.72
C GLY A 147 -7.57 -14.30 -11.66
N GLY A 148 -8.73 -14.92 -11.80
CA GLY A 148 -10.02 -14.26 -11.69
C GLY A 148 -10.79 -14.70 -10.44
N ARG A 149 -12.01 -14.17 -10.30
CA ARG A 149 -13.00 -14.65 -9.35
C ARG A 149 -14.40 -14.60 -9.98
N PRO A 150 -15.26 -15.59 -9.76
CA PRO A 150 -16.62 -15.62 -10.32
C PRO A 150 -17.56 -14.58 -9.69
N ASP A 151 -17.21 -14.03 -8.53
CA ASP A 151 -17.96 -13.00 -7.82
C ASP A 151 -17.67 -11.57 -8.31
N GLY A 152 -16.92 -11.43 -9.41
CA GLY A 152 -16.66 -10.16 -10.09
C GLY A 152 -15.53 -9.32 -9.49
N TYR A 153 -14.91 -9.76 -8.39
CA TYR A 153 -13.73 -9.10 -7.84
C TYR A 153 -12.51 -9.33 -8.74
N VAL A 154 -11.68 -8.30 -8.88
CA VAL A 154 -10.39 -8.34 -9.59
C VAL A 154 -9.25 -7.96 -8.64
N GLY A 155 -8.06 -8.50 -8.89
CA GLY A 155 -6.86 -8.15 -8.13
C GLY A 155 -6.26 -6.81 -8.54
N VAL A 156 -5.97 -5.97 -7.54
CA VAL A 156 -5.32 -4.65 -7.69
C VAL A 156 -3.93 -4.63 -7.08
N TYR A 157 -3.72 -5.33 -5.96
CA TYR A 157 -2.40 -5.52 -5.36
C TYR A 157 -2.12 -6.99 -5.17
N GLY A 158 -0.89 -7.40 -5.42
CA GLY A 158 -0.41 -8.76 -5.22
C GLY A 158 0.17 -8.84 -3.83
N CYS A 159 -0.37 -9.71 -2.99
CA CYS A 159 -0.05 -9.77 -1.57
C CYS A 159 0.74 -11.02 -1.21
N GLY A 160 1.68 -10.86 -0.30
CA GLY A 160 2.56 -11.93 0.14
C GLY A 160 3.80 -12.07 -0.75
N GLY A 161 4.39 -13.28 -0.75
CA GLY A 161 5.60 -13.57 -1.50
C GLY A 161 5.36 -13.93 -2.97
N PRO A 162 6.45 -14.14 -3.74
CA PRO A 162 6.37 -14.60 -5.12
C PRO A 162 5.49 -15.85 -5.28
N GLY A 163 4.61 -15.84 -6.28
CA GLY A 163 3.69 -16.95 -6.57
C GLY A 163 2.46 -17.05 -5.66
N SER A 164 2.28 -16.13 -4.71
CA SER A 164 1.05 -16.01 -3.93
C SER A 164 -0.14 -15.64 -4.81
N ASP A 165 -1.30 -16.24 -4.55
CA ASP A 165 -2.58 -15.88 -5.16
C ASP A 165 -3.39 -14.89 -4.30
N LEU A 166 -2.85 -14.48 -3.15
CA LEU A 166 -3.50 -13.49 -2.29
C LEU A 166 -3.42 -12.11 -2.93
N ALA A 167 -4.53 -11.37 -2.91
CA ALA A 167 -4.60 -10.04 -3.49
C ALA A 167 -5.48 -9.10 -2.66
N VAL A 168 -5.20 -7.80 -2.77
CA VAL A 168 -6.21 -6.77 -2.53
C VAL A 168 -7.15 -6.78 -3.72
N LEU A 169 -8.44 -6.87 -3.43
CA LEU A 169 -9.51 -7.06 -4.37
C LEU A 169 -10.35 -5.79 -4.52
N TRP A 170 -10.84 -5.58 -5.74
CA TRP A 170 -11.71 -4.46 -6.09
C TRP A 170 -12.88 -4.96 -6.94
N LEU A 171 -14.06 -4.38 -6.75
CA LEU A 171 -15.21 -4.59 -7.63
C LEU A 171 -15.26 -3.47 -8.66
N PRO A 172 -15.06 -3.74 -9.96
CA PRO A 172 -15.10 -2.71 -11.00
C PRO A 172 -16.41 -1.90 -11.03
N SER A 173 -17.52 -2.51 -10.63
CA SER A 173 -18.83 -1.86 -10.52
C SER A 173 -18.89 -0.73 -9.48
N GLN A 174 -17.92 -0.65 -8.56
CA GLN A 174 -17.81 0.42 -7.56
C GLN A 174 -17.06 1.66 -8.08
N GLY A 175 -16.60 1.64 -9.34
CA GLY A 175 -15.86 2.75 -9.95
C GLY A 175 -14.36 2.74 -9.62
N ALA A 176 -13.54 3.34 -10.49
CA ALA A 176 -12.09 3.37 -10.34
C ALA A 176 -11.67 4.07 -9.02
N GLY A 177 -10.55 3.65 -8.44
CA GLY A 177 -10.00 4.25 -7.22
C GLY A 177 -10.72 3.88 -5.91
N SER A 178 -11.72 2.99 -5.94
CA SER A 178 -12.46 2.53 -4.75
C SER A 178 -11.86 1.28 -4.07
N CYS A 179 -10.68 0.84 -4.50
CA CYS A 179 -10.04 -0.38 -3.97
C CYS A 179 -9.55 -0.23 -2.51
N ILE A 180 -9.27 1.00 -2.08
CA ILE A 180 -8.91 1.35 -0.72
C ILE A 180 -10.01 2.25 -0.18
N ASP A 181 -10.65 1.84 0.92
CA ASP A 181 -11.58 2.70 1.65
C ASP A 181 -10.77 3.69 2.50
N ARG A 182 -10.81 4.96 2.11
CA ARG A 182 -10.14 6.10 2.78
C ARG A 182 -11.13 7.02 3.50
N SER A 183 -12.36 6.54 3.78
CA SER A 183 -13.42 7.34 4.42
C SER A 183 -13.14 7.67 5.90
N SER A 184 -12.17 6.98 6.51
CA SER A 184 -11.68 7.24 7.86
C SER A 184 -10.15 7.36 7.88
N ALA A 185 -9.58 7.77 9.02
CA ALA A 185 -8.13 7.83 9.19
C ALA A 185 -7.46 6.45 9.15
N ALA A 186 -8.17 5.39 9.55
CA ALA A 186 -7.74 4.01 9.38
C ALA A 186 -8.29 3.49 8.04
N TRP A 187 -7.43 3.38 7.03
CA TRP A 187 -7.80 2.89 5.72
C TRP A 187 -8.04 1.38 5.77
N THR A 188 -8.94 0.90 4.92
CA THR A 188 -9.20 -0.54 4.81
C THR A 188 -9.23 -1.01 3.36
N VAL A 189 -8.96 -2.30 3.18
CA VAL A 189 -9.00 -2.98 1.89
C VAL A 189 -9.74 -4.31 2.00
N LYS A 190 -10.25 -4.81 0.88
CA LYS A 190 -10.76 -6.18 0.76
C LYS A 190 -9.64 -7.10 0.31
N VAL A 191 -9.38 -8.17 1.04
CA VAL A 191 -8.31 -9.13 0.75
C VAL A 191 -8.89 -10.51 0.56
N GLY A 192 -8.44 -11.19 -0.49
CA GLY A 192 -8.85 -12.55 -0.78
C GLY A 192 -7.94 -13.18 -1.83
N ARG A 193 -8.12 -14.48 -2.04
CA ARG A 193 -7.37 -15.21 -3.06
C ARG A 193 -7.94 -14.94 -4.45
N LEU A 194 -7.10 -15.02 -5.46
CA LEU A 194 -7.47 -15.17 -6.86
C LEU A 194 -7.40 -16.64 -7.22
N GLY A 195 -8.16 -17.06 -8.23
CA GLY A 195 -8.17 -18.46 -8.66
C GLY A 195 -8.43 -18.61 -10.14
N ALA A 196 -8.69 -19.84 -10.55
CA ALA A 196 -9.31 -20.11 -11.83
C ALA A 196 -10.71 -19.45 -11.87
N PRO A 197 -11.23 -19.07 -13.06
CA PRO A 197 -12.54 -18.41 -13.16
C PRO A 197 -13.71 -19.18 -12.51
N ASP A 198 -13.62 -20.50 -12.40
CA ASP A 198 -14.60 -21.41 -11.80
C ASP A 198 -14.28 -21.80 -10.34
N ALA A 199 -13.22 -21.27 -9.75
CA ALA A 199 -12.84 -21.56 -8.38
C ALA A 199 -13.86 -21.00 -7.38
N VAL A 200 -14.32 -21.86 -6.46
CA VAL A 200 -15.15 -21.44 -5.32
C VAL A 200 -14.23 -20.91 -4.22
N LEU A 201 -14.26 -19.61 -4.00
CA LEU A 201 -13.40 -18.90 -3.05
C LEU A 201 -14.24 -18.27 -1.94
N PRO A 202 -13.71 -18.18 -0.70
CA PRO A 202 -14.40 -17.47 0.37
C PRO A 202 -14.57 -15.99 0.03
N PRO A 203 -15.55 -15.31 0.65
CA PRO A 203 -15.70 -13.87 0.53
C PRO A 203 -14.43 -13.12 0.95
N PRO A 204 -14.12 -11.96 0.35
CA PRO A 204 -12.97 -11.16 0.76
C PRO A 204 -13.11 -10.68 2.21
N ALA A 205 -12.02 -10.78 2.98
CA ALA A 205 -11.95 -10.25 4.32
C ALA A 205 -11.57 -8.76 4.29
N THR A 206 -12.11 -7.96 5.20
CA THR A 206 -11.58 -6.60 5.41
C THR A 206 -10.26 -6.69 6.18
N ARG A 207 -9.27 -5.88 5.79
CA ARG A 207 -8.01 -5.68 6.52
C ARG A 207 -7.73 -4.20 6.66
N ALA A 208 -7.21 -3.80 7.82
CA ALA A 208 -6.70 -2.44 7.98
C ALA A 208 -5.35 -2.29 7.28
N VAL A 209 -5.12 -1.12 6.70
CA VAL A 209 -3.83 -0.74 6.13
C VAL A 209 -3.03 -0.01 7.21
N THR A 210 -1.88 -0.54 7.57
CA THR A 210 -0.99 0.10 8.56
C THR A 210 -0.06 1.09 7.89
N GLU A 211 0.46 0.77 6.70
CA GLU A 211 1.32 1.65 5.91
C GLU A 211 0.88 1.70 4.45
N ALA A 212 0.89 2.90 3.87
CA ALA A 212 0.61 3.16 2.46
C ALA A 212 1.76 3.95 1.84
N TRP A 213 2.43 3.37 0.83
CA TRP A 213 3.64 3.92 0.22
C TRP A 213 3.32 4.62 -1.10
N LEU A 214 3.48 5.94 -1.13
CA LEU A 214 3.29 6.79 -2.31
C LEU A 214 4.64 7.19 -2.90
N ALA A 215 4.67 7.49 -4.19
CA ALA A 215 5.89 7.98 -4.84
C ALA A 215 5.97 9.52 -4.69
N GLY A 216 6.90 10.00 -3.87
CA GLY A 216 7.23 11.41 -3.78
C GLY A 216 8.12 11.88 -4.93
N GLY A 217 8.51 13.14 -4.90
CA GLY A 217 9.41 13.72 -5.90
C GLY A 217 10.84 13.18 -5.79
N ARG A 218 11.65 13.44 -6.80
CA ARG A 218 13.11 13.35 -6.65
C ARG A 218 13.58 14.39 -5.63
N ALA A 219 14.72 14.15 -4.99
CA ALA A 219 15.32 15.18 -4.15
C ALA A 219 15.58 16.46 -4.97
N SER A 220 15.35 17.62 -4.32
CA SER A 220 15.44 18.98 -4.88
C SER A 220 14.48 19.29 -6.03
N GLN A 221 13.38 18.54 -6.16
CA GLN A 221 12.26 18.89 -7.04
C GLN A 221 11.26 19.79 -6.32
#